data_AF-A0A7W8UIJ6-F1
#
_entry.id   AF-A0A7W8UIJ6-F1
#
_cell.length_a   1.000
_cell.length_b   1.000
_cell.length_c   1.000
_cell.angle_alpha   90.00
_cell.angle_beta   90.00
_cell.angle_gamma   90.00
#
_symmetry.space_group_name_H-M   'P 1'
#
loop_
_entity.id
_entity.type
_entity.pdbx_description
1 polymer ?
#
loop_
_entity_poly.entity_id
_entity_poly.type
_entity_poly.pdbx_seq_one_letter_code
_entity_poly.pdbx_strand_id
1 'polypeptide(L)'
;MKVTIYHNPACGTSRNTLAMIRNAGIEPDIIEYVNTPPSRAELVKMIADAGLTVRQALREKDTPYTELGLGNPDVSDDHLLDAMLAQPILINRPFVVTPLGTRLSRPSELVLEILPETHKGAFTKEDGEKVLDAEGKRIV
;
A
#
# COMPACT_ATOMS: atom_id res chain seq x y z
N MET A 1 -17.96 -5.52 -1.34
CA MET A 1 -16.77 -5.94 -0.55
C MET A 1 -16.24 -4.71 0.16
N LYS A 2 -15.86 -4.79 1.44
CA LYS A 2 -15.19 -3.67 2.12
C LYS A 2 -13.73 -3.62 1.69
N VAL A 3 -13.25 -2.48 1.22
CA VAL A 3 -11.84 -2.27 0.86
C VAL A 3 -11.39 -0.99 1.52
N THR A 4 -10.23 -1.01 2.18
CA THR A 4 -9.62 0.19 2.75
C THR A 4 -8.25 0.39 2.13
N ILE A 5 -7.94 1.61 1.72
CA ILE A 5 -6.64 2.00 1.16
C ILE A 5 -6.01 3.11 1.99
N TYR A 6 -4.79 2.88 2.45
CA TYR A 6 -3.93 3.88 3.07
C TYR A 6 -3.19 4.62 1.96
N HIS A 7 -3.78 5.74 1.56
CA HIS A 7 -3.50 6.44 0.31
C HIS A 7 -2.60 7.65 0.53
N ASN A 8 -1.73 7.92 -0.46
CA ASN A 8 -1.09 9.22 -0.61
C ASN A 8 -1.31 9.74 -2.05
N PRO A 9 -2.06 10.84 -2.23
CA PRO A 9 -2.42 11.34 -3.55
C PRO A 9 -1.22 11.84 -4.37
N ALA A 10 -0.11 12.20 -3.71
CA ALA A 10 1.12 12.62 -4.39
C ALA A 10 1.94 11.44 -4.94
N CYS A 11 1.55 10.18 -4.68
CA CYS A 11 2.29 8.99 -5.10
C CYS A 11 1.63 8.26 -6.28
N GLY A 12 2.30 8.19 -7.44
CA GLY A 12 1.78 7.49 -8.63
C GLY A 12 1.41 6.03 -8.39
N THR A 13 2.23 5.25 -7.67
CA THR A 13 1.88 3.87 -7.27
C THR A 13 0.57 3.82 -6.48
N SER A 14 0.34 4.79 -5.60
CA SER A 14 -0.87 4.90 -4.78
C SER A 14 -2.10 5.26 -5.62
N ARG A 15 -1.96 6.18 -6.59
CA ARG A 15 -3.03 6.53 -7.53
C ARG A 15 -3.39 5.39 -8.47
N ASN A 16 -2.41 4.69 -9.04
CA ASN A 16 -2.63 3.50 -9.87
C ASN A 16 -3.36 2.39 -9.08
N THR A 17 -2.96 2.16 -7.83
CA THR A 17 -3.63 1.18 -6.96
C THR A 17 -5.09 1.55 -6.69
N LEU A 18 -5.36 2.81 -6.32
CA LEU A 18 -6.73 3.31 -6.11
C LEU A 18 -7.58 3.16 -7.38
N ALA A 19 -7.02 3.50 -8.54
CA ALA A 19 -7.70 3.38 -9.81
C ALA A 19 -8.00 1.92 -10.17
N MET A 20 -7.11 0.96 -9.87
CA MET A 20 -7.39 -0.46 -10.06
C MET A 20 -8.51 -0.97 -9.16
N ILE A 21 -8.56 -0.54 -7.89
CA ILE A 21 -9.67 -0.89 -6.98
C ILE A 21 -11.01 -0.39 -7.57
N ARG A 22 -11.05 0.85 -8.05
CA ARG A 22 -12.23 1.42 -8.72
C ARG A 22 -12.58 0.70 -10.02
N ASN A 23 -11.58 0.26 -10.79
CA ASN A 23 -11.78 -0.55 -11.99
C ASN A 23 -12.39 -1.92 -11.68
N ALA A 24 -12.30 -2.42 -10.45
CA ALA A 24 -13.01 -3.62 -10.01
C ALA A 24 -14.51 -3.36 -9.71
N GLY A 25 -14.96 -2.10 -9.83
CA GLY A 25 -16.30 -1.66 -9.43
C GLY A 25 -16.45 -1.39 -7.94
N ILE A 26 -15.34 -1.14 -7.22
CA ILE A 26 -15.32 -0.94 -5.76
C ILE A 26 -14.89 0.50 -5.46
N GLU A 27 -15.70 1.23 -4.69
CA GLU A 27 -15.25 2.47 -4.05
C GLU A 27 -14.72 2.14 -2.65
N PRO A 28 -13.42 2.33 -2.37
CA PRO A 28 -12.83 1.97 -1.09
C PRO A 28 -12.98 3.08 -0.03
N ASP A 29 -12.83 2.70 1.23
CA ASP A 29 -12.54 3.65 2.31
C ASP A 29 -11.10 4.19 2.10
N ILE A 30 -10.98 5.50 1.85
CA ILE A 30 -9.68 6.15 1.59
C ILE A 30 -9.20 6.81 2.88
N ILE A 31 -8.03 6.39 3.37
CA ILE A 31 -7.37 6.97 4.54
C ILE A 31 -6.09 7.65 4.08
N GLU A 32 -6.00 8.98 4.24
CA GLU A 32 -4.75 9.72 4.06
C GLU A 32 -3.83 9.49 5.25
N TYR A 33 -3.09 8.38 5.22
CA TYR A 33 -2.34 7.86 6.38
C TYR A 33 -1.30 8.83 6.96
N VAL A 34 -0.83 9.80 6.17
CA VAL A 34 0.09 10.84 6.67
C VAL A 34 -0.61 11.77 7.66
N ASN A 35 -1.89 12.06 7.43
CA ASN A 35 -2.72 12.91 8.28
C ASN A 35 -3.47 12.10 9.34
N THR A 36 -3.82 10.86 9.04
CA THR A 36 -4.61 9.98 9.91
C THR A 36 -3.97 8.58 9.92
N PRO A 37 -2.83 8.40 10.61
CA PRO A 37 -2.13 7.12 10.65
C PRO A 37 -2.97 6.06 11.38
N PRO A 38 -2.77 4.76 11.05
CA PRO A 38 -3.36 3.68 11.82
C PRO A 38 -2.82 3.70 13.26
N SER A 39 -3.56 3.09 14.19
CA SER A 39 -3.02 2.79 15.53
C SER A 39 -1.84 1.81 15.45
N ARG A 40 -1.03 1.71 16.52
CA ARG A 40 0.08 0.73 16.60
C ARG A 40 -0.40 -0.69 16.34
N ALA A 41 -1.50 -1.09 16.95
CA ALA A 41 -2.06 -2.43 16.80
C ALA A 41 -2.51 -2.71 15.35
N GLU A 42 -3.15 -1.73 14.71
CA GLU A 42 -3.54 -1.83 13.30
C GLU A 42 -2.32 -1.89 12.37
N LEU A 43 -1.30 -1.06 12.59
CA LEU A 43 -0.07 -1.05 11.80
C LEU A 43 0.65 -2.41 11.88
N VAL A 44 0.85 -2.94 13.09
CA VAL A 44 1.45 -4.27 13.30
C VAL A 44 0.65 -5.34 12.56
N LYS A 45 -0.68 -5.30 12.69
CA LYS A 45 -1.56 -6.27 12.02
C LYS A 45 -1.45 -6.16 10.50
N MET A 46 -1.49 -4.95 9.94
CA MET A 46 -1.39 -4.73 8.49
C MET A 46 -0.07 -5.24 7.91
N ILE A 47 1.04 -5.00 8.62
CA ILE A 47 2.38 -5.47 8.22
C ILE A 47 2.42 -7.00 8.19
N ALA A 48 1.93 -7.63 9.27
CA ALA A 48 1.89 -9.08 9.38
C ALA A 48 0.97 -9.73 8.32
N ASP A 49 -0.24 -9.20 8.15
CA ASP A 49 -1.20 -9.69 7.16
C ASP A 49 -0.70 -9.52 5.71
N ALA A 50 0.18 -8.53 5.47
CA ALA A 50 0.85 -8.34 4.18
C ALA A 50 2.03 -9.30 3.95
N GLY A 51 2.38 -10.12 4.95
CA GLY A 51 3.53 -11.03 4.87
C GLY A 51 4.88 -10.31 4.90
N LEU A 52 4.94 -9.12 5.52
CA LEU A 52 6.14 -8.28 5.57
C LEU A 52 6.75 -8.29 6.96
N THR A 53 8.06 -8.04 7.01
CA THR A 53 8.73 -7.56 8.21
C THR A 53 8.45 -6.07 8.41
N VAL A 54 8.59 -5.57 9.65
CA VAL A 54 8.42 -4.14 9.95
C VAL A 54 9.36 -3.28 9.10
N ARG A 55 10.61 -3.72 8.93
CA ARG A 55 11.60 -3.04 8.10
C ARG A 55 11.19 -2.94 6.63
N GLN A 56 10.57 -3.97 6.06
CA GLN A 56 10.07 -3.93 4.68
C GLN A 56 8.88 -2.96 4.49
N ALA A 57 8.17 -2.62 5.56
CA ALA A 57 7.09 -1.64 5.53
C ALA A 57 7.57 -0.18 5.57
N LEU A 58 8.87 0.07 5.80
CA LEU A 58 9.43 1.41 5.82
C LEU A 58 9.58 2.00 4.42
N ARG A 59 9.39 3.31 4.36
CA ARG A 59 9.73 4.15 3.22
C ARG A 59 11.05 4.84 3.52
N GLU A 60 12.05 4.60 2.68
CA GLU A 60 13.36 5.24 2.81
C GLU A 60 13.39 6.61 2.11
N LYS A 61 13.00 6.64 0.83
CA LYS A 61 13.11 7.85 -0.02
C LYS A 61 12.11 8.93 0.36
N ASP A 62 12.58 10.17 0.40
CA ASP A 62 11.83 11.39 0.76
C ASP A 62 11.22 11.32 2.18
N THR A 63 11.98 10.78 3.12
CA THR A 63 11.60 10.64 4.53
C THR A 63 12.80 10.90 5.43
N PRO A 64 12.60 11.10 6.75
CA PRO A 64 13.71 11.22 7.69
C PRO A 64 14.41 9.88 8.00
N TYR A 65 14.24 8.81 7.21
CA TYR A 65 14.79 7.48 7.45
C TYR A 65 16.30 7.47 7.76
N THR A 66 17.09 8.18 6.94
CA THR A 66 18.54 8.28 7.11
C THR A 66 18.92 9.16 8.30
N GLU A 67 18.23 10.30 8.47
CA GLU A 67 18.47 11.25 9.57
C GLU A 67 18.22 10.63 10.94
N LEU A 68 17.23 9.73 11.03
CA LEU A 68 16.86 8.98 12.22
C LEU A 68 17.68 7.68 12.40
N GLY A 69 18.61 7.37 11.49
CA GLY A 69 19.45 6.18 11.60
C GLY A 69 18.70 4.84 11.46
N LEU A 70 17.50 4.84 10.86
CA LEU A 70 16.63 3.66 10.80
C LEU A 70 17.19 2.55 9.89
N GLY A 71 18.17 2.87 9.05
CA GLY A 71 18.90 1.90 8.22
C GLY A 71 19.84 0.98 8.99
N ASN A 72 20.12 1.25 10.27
CA ASN A 72 20.94 0.37 11.08
C ASN A 72 20.19 -0.97 11.34
N PRO A 73 20.77 -2.14 10.99
CA PRO A 73 20.13 -3.44 11.19
C PRO A 73 19.85 -3.78 12.67
N ASP A 74 20.58 -3.17 13.61
CA ASP A 74 20.41 -3.39 15.05
C ASP A 74 19.20 -2.64 15.63
N VAL A 75 18.56 -1.76 14.84
CA VAL A 75 17.32 -1.08 15.25
C VAL A 75 16.18 -2.09 15.31
N SER A 76 15.54 -2.19 16.47
CA SER A 76 14.46 -3.15 16.73
C SER A 76 13.17 -2.78 16.01
N ASP A 77 12.35 -3.79 15.72
CA ASP A 77 11.02 -3.61 15.12
C ASP A 77 10.13 -2.66 15.93
N ASP A 78 10.18 -2.70 17.26
CA ASP A 78 9.43 -1.77 18.12
C ASP A 78 9.85 -0.32 17.90
N HIS A 79 11.16 -0.05 17.77
CA HIS A 79 11.65 1.29 17.48
C HIS A 79 11.24 1.76 16.09
N LEU A 80 11.25 0.87 15.09
CA LEU A 80 10.78 1.17 13.73
C LEU A 80 9.28 1.50 13.72
N LEU A 81 8.47 0.75 14.48
CA LEU A 81 7.03 1.01 14.65
C LEU A 81 6.77 2.36 15.31
N ASP A 82 7.49 2.67 16.39
CA ASP A 82 7.35 3.95 17.09
C ASP A 82 7.77 5.12 16.18
N ALA A 83 8.84 4.96 15.40
CA ALA A 83 9.24 5.94 14.39
C ALA A 83 8.15 6.13 13.32
N MET A 84 7.55 5.06 12.80
CA MET A 84 6.45 5.12 11.83
C MET A 84 5.21 5.84 12.37
N LEU A 85 4.87 5.66 13.65
CA LEU A 85 3.73 6.33 14.26
C LEU A 85 4.01 7.81 14.56
N ALA A 86 5.25 8.14 14.94
CA ALA A 86 5.68 9.51 15.18
C ALA A 86 5.85 10.32 13.88
N GLN A 87 6.30 9.67 12.81
CA GLN A 87 6.52 10.26 11.48
C GLN A 87 5.80 9.38 10.44
N PRO A 88 4.45 9.50 10.30
CA PRO A 88 3.65 8.65 9.41
C PRO A 88 4.18 8.53 7.99
N ILE A 89 4.85 9.55 7.46
CA ILE A 89 5.50 9.52 6.14
C ILE A 89 6.49 8.35 5.94
N LEU A 90 7.03 7.78 7.03
CA LEU A 90 7.88 6.60 7.04
C LEU A 90 7.13 5.31 6.71
N ILE A 91 5.80 5.26 6.82
CA ILE A 91 5.01 4.11 6.39
C ILE A 91 5.00 4.10 4.86
N ASN A 92 5.43 3.00 4.24
CA ASN A 92 5.39 2.85 2.79
C ASN A 92 3.96 2.66 2.30
N ARG A 93 3.73 2.94 1.01
CA ARG A 93 2.39 3.14 0.46
C ARG A 93 2.20 2.57 -0.95
N PRO A 94 0.96 2.25 -1.34
CA PRO A 94 -0.22 2.14 -0.47
C PRO A 94 -0.31 0.78 0.22
N PHE A 95 -0.81 0.75 1.46
CA PHE A 95 -1.39 -0.47 2.01
C PHE A 95 -2.85 -0.57 1.59
N VAL A 96 -3.29 -1.76 1.19
CA VAL A 96 -4.68 -2.08 0.88
C VAL A 96 -5.11 -3.27 1.72
N VAL A 97 -6.26 -3.15 2.37
CA VAL A 97 -6.86 -4.19 3.22
C VAL A 97 -8.20 -4.58 2.62
N THR A 98 -8.39 -5.89 2.39
CA THR A 98 -9.64 -6.48 1.92
C THR A 98 -9.95 -7.77 2.71
N PRO A 99 -11.16 -8.35 2.58
CA PRO A 99 -11.46 -9.67 3.13
C PRO A 99 -10.61 -10.81 2.57
N LEU A 100 -9.97 -10.61 1.42
CA LEU A 100 -9.10 -11.62 0.79
C LEU A 100 -7.66 -11.53 1.30
N GLY A 101 -7.26 -10.39 1.87
CA GLY A 101 -5.94 -10.20 2.46
C GLY A 101 -5.49 -8.74 2.49
N THR A 102 -4.24 -8.54 2.88
CA THR A 102 -3.58 -7.23 2.92
C THR A 102 -2.38 -7.24 1.99
N ARG A 103 -2.12 -6.11 1.32
CA ARG A 103 -0.92 -5.90 0.51
C ARG A 103 -0.36 -4.50 0.70
N LEU A 104 0.96 -4.40 0.76
CA LEU A 104 1.68 -3.19 0.37
C LEU A 104 1.83 -3.25 -1.16
N SER A 105 0.99 -2.52 -1.89
CA SER A 105 0.87 -2.67 -3.35
C SER A 105 2.01 -1.96 -4.08
N ARG A 106 3.20 -2.55 -4.01
CA ARG A 106 4.43 -2.10 -4.65
C ARG A 106 5.11 -3.29 -5.35
N PRO A 107 4.91 -3.48 -6.66
CA PRO A 107 4.24 -2.57 -7.60
C PRO A 107 2.70 -2.56 -7.42
N SER A 108 2.03 -1.57 -8.02
CA SER A 108 0.61 -1.26 -7.78
C SER A 108 -0.34 -2.46 -8.01
N GLU A 109 -0.02 -3.30 -8.98
CA GLU A 109 -0.78 -4.44 -9.48
C GLU A 109 -0.80 -5.62 -8.52
N LEU A 110 0.04 -5.61 -7.48
CA LEU A 110 -0.08 -6.58 -6.37
C LEU A 110 -1.45 -6.50 -5.68
N VAL A 111 -2.16 -5.37 -5.80
CA VAL A 111 -3.54 -5.24 -5.31
C VAL A 111 -4.49 -6.24 -5.96
N LEU A 112 -4.22 -6.68 -7.20
CA LEU A 112 -5.07 -7.62 -7.92
C LEU A 112 -5.13 -8.99 -7.22
N GLU A 113 -4.12 -9.36 -6.43
CA GLU A 113 -4.10 -10.61 -5.66
C GLU A 113 -5.13 -10.64 -4.52
N ILE A 114 -5.59 -9.47 -4.08
CA ILE A 114 -6.51 -9.30 -2.95
C ILE A 114 -7.81 -8.61 -3.36
N LEU A 115 -8.09 -8.53 -4.66
CA LEU A 115 -9.35 -8.04 -5.22
C LEU A 115 -10.11 -9.19 -5.89
N PRO A 116 -11.45 -9.11 -5.98
CA PRO A 116 -12.22 -10.08 -6.73
C PRO A 116 -11.96 -9.91 -8.24
N GLU A 117 -12.08 -11.00 -9.00
CA GLU A 117 -11.93 -11.02 -10.46
C GLU A 117 -13.17 -10.42 -11.17
N THR A 118 -13.52 -9.17 -10.84
CA THR A 118 -14.69 -8.46 -11.36
C THR A 118 -14.35 -7.36 -12.36
N HIS A 119 -13.06 -7.22 -12.70
CA HIS A 119 -12.60 -6.26 -13.71
C HIS A 119 -13.24 -6.56 -15.07
N LYS A 120 -13.85 -5.54 -15.69
CA LYS A 120 -14.46 -5.63 -17.02
C LYS A 120 -13.89 -4.54 -17.92
N GLY A 121 -12.61 -4.66 -18.23
CA GLY A 121 -11.92 -3.74 -19.12
C GLY A 121 -10.43 -3.62 -18.85
N ALA A 122 -9.74 -3.06 -19.84
CA ALA A 122 -8.31 -2.83 -19.79
C ALA A 122 -7.95 -1.80 -18.72
N PHE A 123 -6.77 -2.00 -18.12
CA PHE A 123 -6.18 -1.04 -17.20
C PHE A 123 -4.75 -0.72 -17.64
N THR A 124 -4.47 0.56 -17.78
CA THR A 124 -3.14 1.08 -18.10
C THR A 124 -2.74 2.06 -16.99
N LYS A 125 -1.55 1.89 -16.43
CA LYS A 125 -0.97 2.79 -15.43
C LYS A 125 -0.73 4.18 -16.02
N GLU A 126 -0.52 5.16 -15.15
CA GLU A 126 -0.21 6.55 -15.52
C GLU A 126 1.02 6.70 -16.46
N ASP A 127 1.97 5.76 -16.41
CA ASP A 127 3.17 5.75 -17.25
C ASP A 127 3.00 5.00 -18.59
N GLY A 128 1.80 4.48 -18.88
CA GLY A 128 1.49 3.75 -20.10
C GLY A 128 1.68 2.23 -19.99
N GLU A 129 2.12 1.69 -18.86
CA GLU A 129 2.24 0.25 -18.65
C GLU A 129 0.84 -0.41 -18.60
N LYS A 130 0.61 -1.40 -19.46
CA LYS A 130 -0.65 -2.14 -19.52
C LYS A 130 -0.66 -3.27 -18.48
N VAL A 131 -1.67 -3.29 -17.62
CA VAL A 131 -1.80 -4.27 -16.52
C VAL A 131 -2.91 -5.29 -16.78
N LEU A 132 -4.06 -4.82 -17.28
CA LEU A 132 -5.20 -5.67 -17.64
C LEU A 132 -5.52 -5.50 -19.13
N ASP A 133 -5.92 -6.59 -19.79
CA ASP A 133 -6.40 -6.57 -21.17
C ASP A 133 -7.89 -6.20 -21.26
N ALA A 134 -8.44 -6.17 -22.47
CA ALA A 134 -9.84 -5.82 -22.72
C ALA A 134 -10.85 -6.77 -22.03
N GLU A 135 -10.44 -8.00 -21.72
CA GLU A 135 -11.25 -8.99 -21.02
C GLU A 135 -11.10 -8.89 -19.49
N GLY A 136 -10.26 -7.97 -19.00
CA GLY A 136 -9.97 -7.80 -17.58
C GLY A 136 -8.92 -8.79 -17.04
N LYS A 137 -8.22 -9.51 -17.94
CA LYS A 137 -7.19 -10.48 -17.56
C LYS A 137 -5.83 -9.81 -17.40
N ARG A 138 -5.07 -10.29 -16.42
CA ARG A 138 -3.73 -9.78 -16.08
C ARG A 138 -2.71 -10.06 -17.19
N ILE A 139 -1.94 -9.03 -17.56
CA ILE A 139 -0.90 -9.07 -18.59
C ILE A 139 0.50 -9.21 -17.98
N VAL A 140 0.73 -8.62 -16.80
CA VAL A 140 2.05 -8.51 -16.11
C VAL A 140 2.17 -9.34 -14.85
#